data_AF-A0A919L3V5-F1
#
_entry.id   AF-A0A919L3V5-F1
#
_cell.length_a   1.000
_cell.length_b   1.000
_cell.length_c   1.000
_cell.angle_alpha   90.00
_cell.angle_beta   90.00
_cell.angle_gamma   90.00
#
_symmetry.space_group_name_H-M   'P 1'
#
loop_
_entity.id
_entity.type
_entity.pdbx_description
1 polymer ?
#
loop_
_entity_poly.entity_id
_entity_poly.type
_entity_poly.pdbx_seq_one_letter_code
_entity_poly.pdbx_strand_id
1 'polypeptide(L)'
;MNRTTQLTALRPGTSTPHGIAVYDPAAYDLTTSANALHRGAAEVLAGNWTGLSTVPSRKLYPHQWSWDSAFVAIGLRHLSPLRAQTELETLLDAQWGDGRIPHIVFNPAVPLDAYFPSPDFWRSSTAGRAAGAPLTTQTSGIVQPPVHALAVWLVHESDPGLSRARGFLPRVYPRLAAWHRYLLHRRDLGGAGLASVVHPWEQGMDNSPTWDAPLSRITPAPARSFRRADLDHGAAEDRPTDLDYGRYVRLATDYRDQGYADGEGDFAVEDPAFNALLIASEHALARIAEELGAPGAARHARAERLTATLVERLWDPAEGMFFCRDVTTDALIPERSVSGLLPLLLPGLSRDIATALVRTLHGPRFGLGDTTRLAPSYDLTGEAFDPHRYWRGPAWFNTNWLLERGLRLHGELGPADALRAELLDTAGASGFAEYVDPYTGEACGALGFSWTAALTLDLLHQQGQDLHVRRSDQGGDRA
;
A
#
# COMPACT_ATOMS: atom_id res chain seq x y z
N MET A 1 -58.39 -60.94 4.17
CA MET A 1 -59.51 -61.02 3.20
C MET A 1 -60.56 -59.98 3.58
N ASN A 2 -60.80 -59.02 2.68
CA ASN A 2 -62.00 -58.16 2.48
C ASN A 2 -62.54 -57.32 3.66
N ARG A 3 -63.03 -56.08 3.50
CA ARG A 3 -63.18 -55.11 2.39
C ARG A 3 -63.71 -53.80 3.05
N THR A 4 -63.14 -52.64 2.70
CA THR A 4 -63.81 -51.44 2.11
C THR A 4 -65.14 -50.95 2.76
N THR A 5 -65.47 -49.66 2.99
CA THR A 5 -65.21 -48.39 2.27
C THR A 5 -65.82 -47.21 3.06
N GLN A 6 -65.21 -46.03 2.95
CA GLN A 6 -65.80 -44.69 2.74
C GLN A 6 -66.58 -43.85 3.78
N LEU A 7 -66.10 -42.59 3.84
CA LEU A 7 -66.80 -41.29 3.84
C LEU A 7 -67.36 -40.71 5.16
N THR A 8 -66.71 -39.64 5.63
CA THR A 8 -67.44 -38.43 6.06
C THR A 8 -66.55 -37.16 6.08
N ALA A 9 -67.00 -36.17 5.28
CA ALA A 9 -67.05 -34.72 5.46
C ALA A 9 -65.92 -33.91 6.14
N LEU A 10 -65.48 -32.89 5.39
CA LEU A 10 -64.69 -31.71 5.78
C LEU A 10 -65.40 -30.78 6.79
N ARG A 11 -64.63 -30.24 7.76
CA ARG A 11 -64.71 -28.82 8.19
C ARG A 11 -63.31 -28.30 8.60
N PRO A 12 -62.99 -27.02 8.37
CA PRO A 12 -61.64 -26.48 8.44
C PRO A 12 -61.35 -25.76 9.78
N GLY A 13 -60.08 -25.80 10.21
CA GLY A 13 -59.58 -24.94 11.27
C GLY A 13 -58.30 -25.46 11.91
N THR A 14 -57.15 -24.89 11.50
CA THR A 14 -55.95 -24.53 12.29
C THR A 14 -54.74 -24.46 11.35
N SER A 15 -54.39 -23.25 10.90
CA SER A 15 -53.09 -22.97 10.28
C SER A 15 -52.13 -22.44 11.36
N THR A 16 -51.09 -23.21 11.64
CA THR A 16 -49.85 -22.80 12.29
C THR A 16 -48.98 -22.00 11.29
N PRO A 17 -48.20 -21.01 11.75
CA PRO A 17 -47.27 -20.31 10.87
C PRO A 17 -45.95 -21.10 10.80
N HIS A 18 -45.75 -21.81 9.69
CA HIS A 18 -44.40 -22.12 9.23
C HIS A 18 -44.00 -21.06 8.21
N GLY A 19 -43.27 -20.05 8.69
CA GLY A 19 -42.53 -19.14 7.83
C GLY A 19 -41.44 -19.94 7.13
N ILE A 20 -41.67 -20.26 5.87
CA ILE A 20 -40.68 -20.78 4.95
C ILE A 20 -39.60 -19.71 4.82
N ALA A 21 -38.37 -20.06 5.19
CA ALA A 21 -37.19 -19.27 4.86
C ALA A 21 -37.16 -19.12 3.34
N VAL A 22 -37.39 -17.89 2.87
CA VAL A 22 -37.27 -17.54 1.46
C VAL A 22 -35.81 -17.77 1.07
N TYR A 23 -35.58 -18.75 0.20
CA TYR A 23 -34.32 -18.94 -0.49
C TYR A 23 -34.04 -17.67 -1.30
N ASP A 24 -33.06 -16.88 -0.87
CA ASP A 24 -32.53 -15.75 -1.60
C ASP A 24 -31.32 -16.22 -2.43
N PRO A 25 -31.46 -16.39 -3.75
CA PRO A 25 -30.37 -16.82 -4.62
C PRO A 25 -29.19 -15.84 -4.59
N ALA A 26 -29.45 -14.54 -4.34
CA ALA A 26 -28.41 -13.50 -4.34
C ALA A 26 -27.49 -13.61 -3.12
N ALA A 27 -28.01 -14.01 -1.96
CA ALA A 27 -27.21 -14.24 -0.75
C ALA A 27 -26.31 -15.49 -0.86
N TYR A 28 -26.78 -16.53 -1.55
CA TYR A 28 -25.98 -17.74 -1.80
C TYR A 28 -24.85 -17.48 -2.82
N ASP A 29 -25.10 -16.67 -3.84
CA ASP A 29 -24.13 -16.31 -4.88
C ASP A 29 -23.01 -15.39 -4.33
N LEU A 30 -23.37 -14.37 -3.54
CA LEU A 30 -22.42 -13.45 -2.91
C LEU A 30 -21.49 -14.14 -1.90
N THR A 31 -22.02 -15.06 -1.09
CA THR A 31 -21.21 -15.81 -0.12
C THR A 31 -20.30 -16.84 -0.80
N THR A 32 -20.76 -17.46 -1.89
CA THR A 32 -19.94 -18.39 -2.68
C THR A 32 -18.82 -17.66 -3.43
N SER A 33 -19.13 -16.51 -4.02
CA SER A 33 -18.16 -15.64 -4.70
C SER A 33 -17.11 -15.08 -3.73
N ALA A 34 -17.52 -14.54 -2.58
CA ALA A 34 -16.60 -14.07 -1.55
C ALA A 34 -15.68 -15.18 -1.02
N ASN A 35 -16.21 -16.39 -0.83
CA ASN A 35 -15.42 -17.57 -0.42
C ASN A 35 -14.45 -18.03 -1.52
N ALA A 36 -14.81 -17.92 -2.80
CA ALA A 36 -13.91 -18.21 -3.90
C ALA A 36 -12.77 -17.20 -3.97
N LEU A 37 -13.09 -15.90 -3.87
CA LEU A 37 -12.12 -14.82 -3.88
C LEU A 37 -11.16 -14.90 -2.69
N HIS A 38 -11.68 -15.18 -1.49
CA HIS A 38 -10.86 -15.42 -0.29
C HIS A 38 -9.88 -16.58 -0.50
N ARG A 39 -10.35 -17.72 -1.04
CA ARG A 39 -9.48 -18.88 -1.31
C ARG A 39 -8.40 -18.55 -2.33
N GLY A 40 -8.75 -17.90 -3.45
CA GLY A 40 -7.79 -17.49 -4.46
C GLY A 40 -6.70 -16.56 -3.90
N ALA A 41 -7.09 -15.58 -3.08
CA ALA A 41 -6.15 -14.68 -2.44
C ALA A 41 -5.22 -15.41 -1.45
N ALA A 42 -5.76 -16.34 -0.65
CA ALA A 42 -4.96 -17.16 0.25
C ALA A 42 -3.97 -18.07 -0.51
N GLU A 43 -4.38 -18.63 -1.65
CA GLU A 43 -3.53 -19.44 -2.52
C GLU A 43 -2.38 -18.63 -3.13
N VAL A 44 -2.63 -17.39 -3.57
CA VAL A 44 -1.58 -16.47 -4.04
C VAL A 44 -0.54 -16.22 -2.94
N LEU A 45 -0.96 -15.84 -1.74
CA LEU A 45 -0.05 -15.58 -0.62
C LEU A 45 0.69 -16.84 -0.14
N ALA A 46 0.08 -18.01 -0.24
CA ALA A 46 0.75 -19.28 0.03
C ALA A 46 1.79 -19.60 -1.05
N GLY A 47 1.45 -19.42 -2.33
CA GLY A 47 2.35 -19.64 -3.47
C GLY A 47 3.56 -18.71 -3.48
N ASN A 48 3.41 -17.48 -2.98
CA ASN A 48 4.48 -16.49 -2.91
C ASN A 48 5.29 -16.53 -1.61
N TRP A 49 4.96 -17.41 -0.67
CA TRP A 49 5.71 -17.56 0.59
C TRP A 49 7.08 -18.22 0.39
N THR A 50 8.14 -17.60 0.89
CA THR A 50 9.52 -18.10 0.77
C THR A 50 9.99 -18.92 1.98
N GLY A 51 9.17 -19.02 3.02
CA GLY A 51 9.52 -19.63 4.30
C GLY A 51 9.67 -18.62 5.44
N LEU A 52 10.08 -17.38 5.13
CA LEU A 52 10.27 -16.29 6.11
C LEU A 52 9.58 -14.98 5.72
N SER A 53 9.48 -14.71 4.42
CA SER A 53 8.78 -13.54 3.87
C SER A 53 8.04 -13.90 2.59
N THR A 54 7.23 -12.99 2.08
CA THR A 54 6.43 -13.19 0.87
C THR A 54 6.97 -12.30 -0.24
N VAL A 55 7.23 -12.88 -1.41
CA VAL A 55 7.63 -12.09 -2.59
C VAL A 55 6.42 -11.41 -3.22
N PRO A 56 6.53 -10.22 -3.83
CA PRO A 56 5.42 -9.62 -4.57
C PRO A 56 4.99 -10.49 -5.76
N SER A 57 5.96 -11.05 -6.49
CA SER A 57 5.74 -12.00 -7.59
C SER A 57 6.95 -12.91 -7.78
N ARG A 58 6.75 -14.23 -7.88
CA ARG A 58 7.84 -15.22 -8.06
C ARG A 58 8.73 -14.98 -9.28
N LYS A 59 8.20 -14.36 -10.34
CA LYS A 59 8.93 -14.14 -11.59
C LYS A 59 9.55 -12.74 -11.62
N LEU A 60 8.72 -11.71 -11.49
CA LEU A 60 9.15 -10.33 -11.71
C LEU A 60 9.85 -9.72 -10.50
N TYR A 61 9.44 -10.11 -9.29
CA TYR A 61 9.92 -9.54 -8.04
C TYR A 61 10.26 -10.66 -7.05
N PRO A 62 11.39 -11.39 -7.23
CA PRO A 62 11.68 -12.64 -6.51
C PRO A 62 12.30 -12.47 -5.10
N HIS A 63 12.32 -11.26 -4.56
CA HIS A 63 12.84 -10.87 -3.25
C HIS A 63 11.74 -10.32 -2.31
N GLN A 64 12.11 -9.84 -1.12
CA GLN A 64 11.18 -9.18 -0.22
C GLN A 64 11.25 -7.66 -0.43
N TRP A 65 10.10 -7.02 -0.70
CA TRP A 65 9.98 -5.56 -0.81
C TRP A 65 9.34 -4.95 0.42
N SER A 66 9.80 -3.75 0.79
CA SER A 66 9.52 -3.14 2.09
C SER A 66 8.05 -2.79 2.31
N TRP A 67 7.45 -1.98 1.41
CA TRP A 67 6.04 -1.62 1.57
C TRP A 67 5.10 -2.79 1.19
N ASP A 68 5.53 -3.69 0.30
CA ASP A 68 4.80 -4.88 -0.11
C ASP A 68 4.64 -5.81 1.09
N SER A 69 5.72 -6.07 1.84
CA SER A 69 5.68 -6.84 3.08
C SER A 69 4.71 -6.26 4.10
N ALA A 70 4.56 -4.94 4.16
CA ALA A 70 3.60 -4.32 5.06
C ALA A 70 2.14 -4.54 4.62
N PHE A 71 1.84 -4.40 3.32
CA PHE A 71 0.52 -4.73 2.78
C PHE A 71 0.21 -6.23 2.85
N VAL A 72 1.22 -7.08 2.61
CA VAL A 72 1.13 -8.52 2.79
C VAL A 72 0.81 -8.87 4.24
N ALA A 73 1.50 -8.27 5.22
CA ALA A 73 1.22 -8.50 6.63
C ALA A 73 -0.21 -8.06 7.01
N ILE A 74 -0.70 -6.96 6.43
CA ILE A 74 -2.08 -6.48 6.59
C ILE A 74 -3.09 -7.56 6.15
N GLY A 75 -2.87 -8.23 5.01
CA GLY A 75 -3.73 -9.33 4.57
C GLY A 75 -3.54 -10.61 5.35
N LEU A 76 -2.27 -11.00 5.62
CA LEU A 76 -1.92 -12.21 6.36
C LEU A 76 -2.49 -12.22 7.78
N ARG A 77 -2.78 -11.06 8.39
CA ARG A 77 -3.37 -10.99 9.74
C ARG A 77 -4.71 -11.74 9.83
N HIS A 78 -5.43 -11.87 8.71
CA HIS A 78 -6.71 -12.58 8.66
C HIS A 78 -6.56 -14.09 8.42
N LEU A 79 -5.38 -14.56 8.02
CA LEU A 79 -5.09 -15.98 7.78
C LEU A 79 -4.21 -16.59 8.88
N SER A 80 -3.18 -15.84 9.30
CA SER A 80 -2.20 -16.23 10.28
C SER A 80 -1.52 -14.98 10.85
N PRO A 81 -2.01 -14.46 11.99
CA PRO A 81 -1.35 -13.36 12.72
C PRO A 81 0.13 -13.66 13.02
N LEU A 82 0.49 -14.93 13.24
CA LEU A 82 1.88 -15.37 13.40
C LEU A 82 2.72 -15.05 12.16
N ARG A 83 2.27 -15.46 10.97
CA ARG A 83 3.00 -15.18 9.71
C ARG A 83 3.05 -13.69 9.42
N ALA A 84 1.99 -12.95 9.71
CA ALA A 84 1.97 -11.49 9.56
C ALA A 84 3.03 -10.80 10.43
N GLN A 85 3.20 -11.24 11.68
CA GLN A 85 4.28 -10.76 12.55
C GLN A 85 5.66 -11.15 12.00
N THR A 86 5.85 -12.40 11.55
CA THR A 86 7.12 -12.87 10.98
C THR A 86 7.53 -12.10 9.71
N GLU A 87 6.58 -11.76 8.83
CA GLU A 87 6.83 -10.95 7.63
C GLU A 87 7.47 -9.60 7.98
N LEU A 88 6.90 -8.89 8.96
CA LEU A 88 7.37 -7.60 9.45
C LEU A 88 8.68 -7.71 10.24
N GLU A 89 8.83 -8.74 11.08
CA GLU A 89 10.06 -9.00 11.84
C GLU A 89 11.24 -9.26 10.89
N THR A 90 11.04 -10.06 9.83
CA THR A 90 12.07 -10.40 8.84
C THR A 90 12.53 -9.16 8.07
N LEU A 91 11.60 -8.27 7.69
CA LEU A 91 11.95 -6.99 7.07
C LEU A 91 12.79 -6.12 8.02
N LEU A 92 12.36 -6.01 9.29
CA LEU A 92 13.06 -5.20 10.29
C LEU A 92 14.45 -5.78 10.61
N ASP A 93 14.67 -7.09 10.48
CA ASP A 93 15.99 -7.74 10.59
C ASP A 93 17.00 -7.28 9.54
N ALA A 94 16.53 -6.70 8.44
CA ALA A 94 17.36 -6.07 7.42
C ALA A 94 17.56 -4.55 7.63
N GLN A 95 17.03 -3.96 8.70
CA GLN A 95 17.20 -2.54 9.02
C GLN A 95 18.67 -2.19 9.25
N TRP A 96 19.11 -1.06 8.71
CA TRP A 96 20.49 -0.59 8.90
C TRP A 96 20.65 0.12 10.25
N GLY A 97 21.91 0.27 10.68
CA GLY A 97 22.26 0.88 11.97
C GLY A 97 21.86 2.35 12.12
N ASP A 98 21.70 3.10 11.02
CA ASP A 98 21.19 4.47 11.02
C ASP A 98 19.66 4.57 11.16
N GLY A 99 18.96 3.43 11.10
CA GLY A 99 17.52 3.30 11.24
C GLY A 99 16.77 3.11 9.93
N ARG A 100 17.40 3.27 8.75
CA ARG A 100 16.67 3.10 7.47
C ARG A 100 16.21 1.64 7.29
N ILE A 101 15.01 1.48 6.75
CA ILE A 101 14.52 0.17 6.28
C ILE A 101 14.71 0.15 4.75
N PRO A 102 15.54 -0.76 4.22
CA PRO A 102 15.81 -0.82 2.78
C PRO A 102 14.57 -1.29 2.01
N HIS A 103 14.41 -0.82 0.77
CA HIS A 103 13.25 -1.21 -0.04
C HIS A 103 13.27 -2.67 -0.51
N ILE A 104 14.45 -3.30 -0.59
CA ILE A 104 14.62 -4.71 -0.97
C ILE A 104 15.50 -5.43 0.05
N VAL A 105 15.04 -6.60 0.50
CA VAL A 105 15.85 -7.60 1.19
C VAL A 105 16.04 -8.78 0.25
N PHE A 106 17.28 -9.00 -0.20
CA PHE A 106 17.59 -9.98 -1.22
C PHE A 106 17.58 -11.40 -0.67
N ASN A 107 16.84 -12.28 -1.32
CA ASN A 107 16.83 -13.71 -1.01
C ASN A 107 18.09 -14.38 -1.60
N PRO A 108 18.98 -14.95 -0.77
CA PRO A 108 20.22 -15.57 -1.25
C PRO A 108 20.00 -16.84 -2.09
N ALA A 109 18.80 -17.43 -2.06
CA ALA A 109 18.45 -18.58 -2.89
C ALA A 109 18.09 -18.19 -4.34
N VAL A 110 17.96 -16.90 -4.64
CA VAL A 110 17.62 -16.39 -5.96
C VAL A 110 18.90 -16.07 -6.74
N PRO A 111 19.04 -16.53 -8.00
CA PRO A 111 20.18 -16.19 -8.85
C PRO A 111 20.36 -14.68 -9.03
N LEU A 112 21.61 -14.21 -9.11
CA LEU A 112 21.92 -12.77 -9.21
C LEU A 112 21.34 -12.10 -10.46
N ASP A 113 21.18 -12.83 -11.56
CA ASP A 113 20.67 -12.33 -12.83
C ASP A 113 19.13 -12.36 -12.92
N ALA A 114 18.44 -12.91 -11.92
CA ALA A 114 16.98 -13.00 -11.90
C ALA A 114 16.28 -11.65 -11.60
N TYR A 115 17.00 -10.66 -11.09
CA TYR A 115 16.49 -9.32 -10.85
C TYR A 115 17.61 -8.29 -10.95
N PHE A 116 17.34 -7.16 -11.61
CA PHE A 116 18.26 -6.04 -11.69
C PHE A 116 17.56 -4.73 -11.26
N PRO A 117 18.18 -3.90 -10.38
CA PRO A 117 19.55 -4.03 -9.88
C PRO A 117 19.75 -5.04 -8.74
N SER A 118 20.74 -5.91 -8.92
CA SER A 118 21.07 -7.08 -8.09
C SER A 118 21.94 -6.72 -6.86
N PRO A 119 22.14 -7.65 -5.91
CA PRO A 119 23.00 -7.43 -4.74
C PRO A 119 24.41 -6.90 -5.04
N ASP A 120 25.04 -7.37 -6.12
CA ASP A 120 26.38 -6.96 -6.56
C ASP A 120 26.40 -5.57 -7.23
N PHE A 121 25.26 -5.10 -7.73
CA PHE A 121 25.08 -3.69 -8.07
C PHE A 121 25.03 -2.84 -6.81
N TRP A 122 24.18 -3.21 -5.84
CA TRP A 122 24.01 -2.40 -4.64
C TRP A 122 25.26 -2.41 -3.76
N ARG A 123 25.88 -3.57 -3.50
CA ARG A 123 27.07 -3.70 -2.65
C ARG A 123 26.86 -3.18 -1.22
N SER A 124 25.63 -3.23 -0.71
CA SER A 124 25.24 -2.63 0.59
C SER A 124 26.11 -3.08 1.75
N SER A 125 26.45 -4.36 1.85
CA SER A 125 27.32 -4.92 2.90
C SER A 125 28.75 -4.36 2.93
N THR A 126 29.19 -3.71 1.83
CA THR A 126 30.51 -3.04 1.73
C THR A 126 30.38 -1.52 1.67
N ALA A 127 29.69 -0.99 0.65
CA ALA A 127 29.50 0.45 0.45
C ALA A 127 28.68 1.10 1.57
N GLY A 128 27.72 0.37 2.15
CA GLY A 128 26.83 0.84 3.22
C GLY A 128 27.33 0.54 4.63
N ARG A 129 28.56 0.02 4.78
CA ARG A 129 29.11 -0.33 6.09
C ARG A 129 29.13 0.86 7.05
N ALA A 130 29.49 2.05 6.57
CA ALA A 130 29.54 3.26 7.41
C ALA A 130 28.15 3.72 7.89
N ALA A 131 27.10 3.48 7.08
CA ALA A 131 25.71 3.73 7.43
C ALA A 131 25.07 2.57 8.24
N GLY A 132 25.83 1.51 8.53
CA GLY A 132 25.39 0.39 9.34
C GLY A 132 24.57 -0.66 8.58
N ALA A 133 24.79 -0.84 7.28
CA ALA A 133 24.17 -1.92 6.52
C ALA A 133 24.46 -3.31 7.16
N PRO A 134 23.49 -4.24 7.18
CA PRO A 134 23.71 -5.60 7.68
C PRO A 134 24.88 -6.30 6.98
N LEU A 135 25.70 -7.03 7.76
CA LEU A 135 26.91 -7.68 7.22
C LEU A 135 26.60 -8.90 6.36
N THR A 136 25.59 -9.69 6.72
CA THR A 136 25.27 -10.97 6.08
C THR A 136 24.06 -10.89 5.16
N THR A 137 23.11 -10.01 5.46
CA THR A 137 21.90 -9.83 4.67
C THR A 137 22.17 -8.79 3.58
N GLN A 138 22.12 -9.21 2.31
CA GLN A 138 22.22 -8.27 1.20
C GLN A 138 20.90 -7.50 1.06
N THR A 139 21.01 -6.19 0.98
CA THR A 139 19.87 -5.28 0.82
C THR A 139 20.16 -4.27 -0.29
N SER A 140 19.14 -3.61 -0.79
CA SER A 140 19.33 -2.36 -1.54
C SER A 140 19.76 -1.22 -0.59
N GLY A 141 20.09 -0.05 -1.14
CA GLY A 141 20.54 1.10 -0.33
C GLY A 141 19.51 2.22 -0.11
N ILE A 142 18.41 2.18 -0.86
CA ILE A 142 17.33 3.17 -0.83
C ILE A 142 16.12 2.63 -0.04
N VAL A 143 15.19 3.51 0.35
CA VAL A 143 14.04 3.19 1.20
C VAL A 143 12.73 3.05 0.40
N GLN A 144 11.60 2.81 1.08
CA GLN A 144 10.25 2.77 0.48
C GLN A 144 9.23 3.41 1.45
N PRO A 145 7.97 3.65 1.04
CA PRO A 145 7.01 4.39 1.87
C PRO A 145 6.78 3.76 3.25
N PRO A 146 6.77 4.58 4.33
CA PRO A 146 6.80 4.11 5.71
C PRO A 146 5.42 3.66 6.24
N VAL A 147 4.79 2.67 5.62
CA VAL A 147 3.50 2.10 6.06
C VAL A 147 3.64 1.06 7.19
N HIS A 148 4.87 0.80 7.65
CA HIS A 148 5.22 -0.31 8.54
C HIS A 148 4.57 -0.24 9.92
N ALA A 149 4.52 0.93 10.55
CA ALA A 149 3.95 1.04 11.90
C ALA A 149 2.43 0.88 11.87
N LEU A 150 1.77 1.38 10.81
CA LEU A 150 0.36 1.09 10.57
C LEU A 150 0.12 -0.41 10.43
N ALA A 151 0.91 -1.11 9.61
CA ALA A 151 0.80 -2.56 9.45
C ALA A 151 1.04 -3.30 10.78
N VAL A 152 2.06 -2.93 11.55
CA VAL A 152 2.33 -3.50 12.89
C VAL A 152 1.15 -3.33 13.84
N TRP A 153 0.56 -2.12 13.88
CA TRP A 153 -0.60 -1.84 14.73
C TRP A 153 -1.80 -2.72 14.33
N LEU A 154 -2.14 -2.76 13.05
CA LEU A 154 -3.25 -3.58 12.54
C LEU A 154 -3.03 -5.08 12.78
N VAL A 155 -1.80 -5.57 12.63
CA VAL A 155 -1.45 -6.97 12.93
C VAL A 155 -1.61 -7.26 14.42
N HIS A 156 -1.19 -6.34 15.30
CA HIS A 156 -1.43 -6.47 16.74
C HIS A 156 -2.93 -6.53 17.07
N GLU A 157 -3.75 -5.64 16.49
CA GLU A 157 -5.19 -5.60 16.74
C GLU A 157 -5.91 -6.89 16.33
N SER A 158 -5.40 -7.62 15.33
CA SER A 158 -5.99 -8.89 14.89
C SER A 158 -5.86 -10.02 15.93
N ASP A 159 -4.78 -10.03 16.71
CA ASP A 159 -4.57 -10.99 17.80
C ASP A 159 -3.62 -10.39 18.87
N PRO A 160 -4.15 -9.56 19.79
CA PRO A 160 -3.35 -8.95 20.84
C PRO A 160 -2.74 -9.98 21.80
N GLY A 161 -3.41 -11.12 21.99
CA GLY A 161 -2.96 -12.21 22.86
C GLY A 161 -1.66 -12.82 22.34
N LEU A 162 -1.64 -13.23 21.07
CA LEU A 162 -0.43 -13.72 20.42
C LEU A 162 0.67 -12.66 20.38
N SER A 163 0.30 -11.43 20.04
CA SER A 163 1.24 -10.30 19.99
C SER A 163 1.97 -10.08 21.33
N ARG A 164 1.23 -10.09 22.44
CA ARG A 164 1.79 -9.98 23.80
C ARG A 164 2.59 -11.22 24.19
N ALA A 165 2.06 -12.42 23.96
CA ALA A 165 2.75 -13.68 24.28
C ALA A 165 4.09 -13.81 23.55
N ARG A 166 4.15 -13.34 22.30
CA ARG A 166 5.40 -13.29 21.53
C ARG A 166 6.26 -12.09 21.87
N GLY A 167 5.80 -11.06 22.59
CA GLY A 167 6.56 -9.82 22.78
C GLY A 167 6.82 -9.08 21.46
N PHE A 168 5.86 -9.13 20.53
CA PHE A 168 5.98 -8.54 19.20
C PHE A 168 6.19 -7.02 19.27
N LEU A 169 5.27 -6.27 19.90
CA LEU A 169 5.36 -4.81 19.99
C LEU A 169 6.64 -4.31 20.69
N PRO A 170 7.07 -4.87 21.85
CA PRO A 170 8.33 -4.48 22.48
C PRO A 170 9.57 -4.63 21.57
N ARG A 171 9.59 -5.64 20.68
CA ARG A 171 10.71 -5.84 19.74
C ARG A 171 10.69 -4.86 18.58
N VAL A 172 9.52 -4.62 17.99
CA VAL A 172 9.43 -3.82 16.75
C VAL A 172 9.36 -2.32 17.02
N TYR A 173 8.81 -1.88 18.15
CA TYR A 173 8.66 -0.47 18.49
C TYR A 173 9.98 0.35 18.42
N PRO A 174 11.10 -0.04 19.06
CA PRO A 174 12.34 0.74 18.98
C PRO A 174 12.90 0.83 17.55
N ARG A 175 12.69 -0.21 16.74
CA ARG A 175 13.14 -0.29 15.34
C ARG A 175 12.33 0.67 14.46
N LEU A 176 11.01 0.65 14.60
CA LEU A 176 10.12 1.62 13.92
C LEU A 176 10.40 3.06 14.38
N ALA A 177 10.66 3.26 15.66
CA ALA A 177 11.04 4.58 16.17
C ALA A 177 12.36 5.10 15.56
N ALA A 178 13.34 4.22 15.36
CA ALA A 178 14.59 4.54 14.67
C ALA A 178 14.36 4.84 13.19
N TRP A 179 13.49 4.07 12.52
CA TRP A 179 13.08 4.30 11.14
C TRP A 179 12.46 5.68 10.92
N HIS A 180 11.49 6.03 11.74
CA HIS A 180 10.85 7.34 11.66
C HIS A 180 11.83 8.48 11.97
N ARG A 181 12.73 8.28 12.95
CA ARG A 181 13.77 9.25 13.25
C ARG A 181 14.72 9.44 12.07
N TYR A 182 15.11 8.38 11.37
CA TYR A 182 15.91 8.47 10.15
C TYR A 182 15.20 9.36 9.12
N LEU A 183 13.92 9.10 8.81
CA LEU A 183 13.17 9.89 7.84
C LEU A 183 13.07 11.37 8.24
N LEU A 184 12.72 11.64 9.49
CA LEU A 184 12.48 13.01 9.98
C LEU A 184 13.75 13.84 10.20
N HIS A 185 14.95 13.25 10.17
CA HIS A 185 16.20 13.97 10.41
C HIS A 185 17.17 13.87 9.24
N ARG A 186 17.29 12.69 8.63
CA ARG A 186 18.20 12.43 7.51
C ARG A 186 17.56 12.71 6.16
N ARG A 187 16.25 12.53 6.06
CA ARG A 187 15.47 12.82 4.84
C ARG A 187 14.70 14.12 4.88
N ASP A 188 14.83 14.93 5.94
CA ASP A 188 14.30 16.30 5.97
C ASP A 188 15.19 17.26 5.18
N LEU A 189 15.37 16.98 3.88
CA LEU A 189 16.21 17.79 3.00
C LEU A 189 15.58 19.15 2.68
N GLY A 190 14.25 19.25 2.78
CA GLY A 190 13.50 20.49 2.62
C GLY A 190 13.42 21.35 3.89
N GLY A 191 13.90 20.86 5.04
CA GLY A 191 14.06 21.61 6.29
C GLY A 191 12.77 21.95 7.03
N ALA A 192 11.69 21.22 6.79
CA ALA A 192 10.37 21.49 7.36
C ALA A 192 9.76 20.30 8.13
N GLY A 193 10.50 19.18 8.22
CA GLY A 193 10.08 17.94 8.85
C GLY A 193 9.43 16.92 7.91
N LEU A 194 9.25 17.24 6.63
CA LEU A 194 8.78 16.29 5.62
C LEU A 194 9.95 15.49 5.06
N ALA A 195 9.76 14.18 4.92
CA ALA A 195 10.75 13.32 4.30
C ALA A 195 10.81 13.54 2.78
N SER A 196 12.02 13.66 2.26
CA SER A 196 12.35 13.73 0.84
C SER A 196 12.79 12.37 0.32
N VAL A 197 12.22 11.96 -0.81
CA VAL A 197 12.74 10.84 -1.60
C VAL A 197 13.93 11.33 -2.45
N VAL A 198 14.99 10.54 -2.51
CA VAL A 198 16.23 10.83 -3.27
C VAL A 198 16.40 9.92 -4.48
N HIS A 199 15.42 9.04 -4.71
CA HIS A 199 15.34 8.21 -5.91
C HIS A 199 13.86 7.92 -6.23
N PRO A 200 13.41 7.92 -7.50
CA PRO A 200 12.01 7.65 -7.87
C PRO A 200 11.43 6.36 -7.27
N TRP A 201 12.20 5.26 -7.29
CA TRP A 201 11.86 3.98 -6.64
C TRP A 201 11.53 4.08 -5.14
N GLU A 202 11.99 5.11 -4.42
CA GLU A 202 11.69 5.23 -2.99
C GLU A 202 10.24 5.60 -2.70
N GLN A 203 9.56 6.22 -3.65
CA GLN A 203 8.17 6.57 -3.49
C GLN A 203 7.25 5.38 -3.80
N GLY A 204 7.74 4.38 -4.54
CA GLY A 204 6.99 3.19 -4.96
C GLY A 204 6.22 3.37 -6.27
N MET A 205 6.27 4.56 -6.89
CA MET A 205 5.66 4.87 -8.18
C MET A 205 6.71 5.21 -9.25
N ASP A 206 7.50 4.22 -9.66
CA ASP A 206 8.81 4.39 -10.31
C ASP A 206 8.86 5.35 -11.49
N ASN A 207 7.90 5.27 -12.43
CA ASN A 207 7.86 6.08 -13.64
C ASN A 207 6.72 7.10 -13.64
N SER A 208 6.23 7.49 -12.46
CA SER A 208 5.25 8.56 -12.34
C SER A 208 5.72 9.81 -13.12
N PRO A 209 4.83 10.49 -13.86
CA PRO A 209 5.18 11.72 -14.59
C PRO A 209 5.77 12.81 -13.67
N THR A 210 5.44 12.77 -12.38
CA THR A 210 6.03 13.58 -11.30
C THR A 210 7.56 13.63 -11.36
N TRP A 211 8.22 12.56 -11.77
CA TRP A 211 9.68 12.48 -11.78
C TRP A 211 10.30 13.06 -13.05
N ASP A 212 9.54 13.33 -14.11
CA ASP A 212 10.07 13.69 -15.43
C ASP A 212 10.91 14.97 -15.39
N ALA A 213 10.34 16.03 -14.81
CA ALA A 213 11.05 17.29 -14.66
C ALA A 213 12.28 17.18 -13.73
N PRO A 214 12.21 16.58 -12.52
CA PRO A 214 13.38 16.32 -11.70
C PRO A 214 14.46 15.48 -12.40
N LEU A 215 14.08 14.39 -13.06
CA LEU A 215 14.98 13.45 -13.73
C LEU A 215 15.62 14.04 -15.00
N SER A 216 15.00 15.04 -15.62
CA SER A 216 15.54 15.70 -16.82
C SER A 216 16.96 16.27 -16.60
N ARG A 217 17.30 16.61 -15.36
CA ARG A 217 18.61 17.14 -14.94
C ARG A 217 19.66 16.04 -14.74
N ILE A 218 19.24 14.79 -14.63
CA ILE A 218 20.14 13.65 -14.38
C ILE A 218 20.67 13.12 -15.71
N THR A 219 22.00 13.10 -15.82
CA THR A 219 22.68 12.47 -16.96
C THR A 219 22.57 10.95 -16.84
N PRO A 220 21.97 10.24 -17.81
CA PRO A 220 21.76 8.80 -17.70
C PRO A 220 23.09 8.03 -17.69
N ALA A 221 23.11 6.89 -16.99
CA ALA A 221 24.19 5.92 -17.11
C ALA A 221 24.29 5.41 -18.56
N PRO A 222 25.49 5.12 -19.07
CA PRO A 222 25.65 4.59 -20.43
C PRO A 222 24.84 3.30 -20.61
N ALA A 223 24.04 3.17 -21.68
CA ALA A 223 23.17 2.01 -21.88
C ALA A 223 23.89 0.65 -21.82
N ARG A 224 25.16 0.60 -22.21
CA ARG A 224 26.02 -0.61 -22.12
C ARG A 224 26.47 -0.99 -20.70
N SER A 225 26.17 -0.17 -19.68
CA SER A 225 26.62 -0.37 -18.29
C SER A 225 25.65 -1.18 -17.44
N PHE A 226 24.47 -1.52 -17.97
CA PHE A 226 23.47 -2.33 -17.29
C PHE A 226 22.70 -3.20 -18.28
N ARG A 227 22.07 -4.28 -17.79
CA ARG A 227 21.09 -5.08 -18.51
C ARG A 227 19.81 -5.12 -17.70
N ARG A 228 18.69 -4.80 -18.36
CA ARG A 228 17.36 -4.83 -17.75
C ARG A 228 16.82 -6.25 -17.70
N ALA A 229 16.63 -6.78 -16.49
CA ALA A 229 16.01 -8.10 -16.27
C ALA A 229 14.48 -8.02 -16.28
N ASP A 230 13.89 -6.84 -16.05
CA ASP A 230 12.44 -6.67 -16.01
C ASP A 230 11.76 -6.88 -17.38
N LEU A 231 12.49 -6.64 -18.47
CA LEU A 231 12.04 -6.89 -19.84
C LEU A 231 11.96 -8.38 -20.19
N ASP A 232 12.57 -9.27 -19.42
CA ASP A 232 12.47 -10.72 -19.63
C ASP A 232 11.11 -11.27 -19.15
N HIS A 233 10.29 -10.45 -18.47
CA HIS A 233 9.09 -10.88 -17.76
C HIS A 233 7.83 -10.02 -18.02
N GLY A 234 7.91 -8.97 -18.84
CA GLY A 234 6.78 -8.11 -19.20
C GLY A 234 6.97 -7.45 -20.58
N ALA A 235 5.88 -6.89 -21.14
CA ALA A 235 5.97 -6.17 -22.42
C ALA A 235 6.73 -4.85 -22.24
N ALA A 236 7.65 -4.54 -23.16
CA ALA A 236 8.52 -3.38 -23.04
C ALA A 236 7.74 -2.05 -23.02
N GLU A 237 6.58 -2.00 -23.69
CA GLU A 237 5.68 -0.84 -23.76
C GLU A 237 4.99 -0.51 -22.42
N ASP A 238 4.86 -1.49 -21.53
CA ASP A 238 4.21 -1.35 -20.22
C ASP A 238 5.21 -0.95 -19.12
N ARG A 239 6.49 -0.74 -19.44
CA ARG A 239 7.60 -0.53 -18.48
C ARG A 239 8.30 0.82 -18.72
N PRO A 240 9.11 1.31 -17.75
CA PRO A 240 9.89 2.53 -17.94
C PRO A 240 10.82 2.41 -19.16
N THR A 241 11.19 3.53 -19.78
CA THR A 241 12.08 3.51 -20.97
C THR A 241 13.53 3.23 -20.58
N ASP A 242 14.39 2.91 -21.55
CA ASP A 242 15.83 2.75 -21.30
C ASP A 242 16.50 4.05 -20.86
N LEU A 243 15.98 5.21 -21.29
CA LEU A 243 16.46 6.51 -20.84
C LEU A 243 16.14 6.71 -19.36
N ASP A 244 14.92 6.35 -18.94
CA ASP A 244 14.50 6.43 -17.54
C ASP A 244 15.35 5.49 -16.68
N TYR A 245 15.53 4.24 -17.13
CA TYR A 245 16.39 3.26 -16.45
C TYR A 245 17.84 3.73 -16.34
N GLY A 246 18.38 4.36 -17.38
CA GLY A 246 19.72 4.96 -17.33
C GLY A 246 19.85 6.00 -16.22
N ARG A 247 18.82 6.81 -15.98
CA ARG A 247 18.80 7.80 -14.89
C ARG A 247 18.63 7.15 -13.52
N TYR A 248 17.79 6.11 -13.40
CA TYR A 248 17.65 5.35 -12.15
C TYR A 248 18.96 4.70 -11.75
N VAL A 249 19.61 3.99 -12.70
CA VAL A 249 20.91 3.35 -12.49
C VAL A 249 21.97 4.39 -12.11
N ARG A 250 21.92 5.58 -12.71
CA ARG A 250 22.84 6.67 -12.35
C ARG A 250 22.64 7.11 -10.90
N LEU A 251 21.43 7.46 -10.49
CA LEU A 251 21.13 7.91 -9.13
C LEU A 251 21.53 6.85 -8.10
N ALA A 252 21.17 5.59 -8.33
CA ALA A 252 21.52 4.50 -7.43
C ALA A 252 23.04 4.23 -7.37
N THR A 253 23.75 4.41 -8.48
CA THR A 253 25.21 4.28 -8.56
C THR A 253 25.90 5.39 -7.76
N ASP A 254 25.52 6.65 -8.00
CA ASP A 254 26.11 7.80 -7.31
C ASP A 254 25.87 7.72 -5.80
N TYR A 255 24.63 7.41 -5.42
CA TYR A 255 24.25 7.26 -4.01
C TYR A 255 25.06 6.15 -3.31
N ARG A 256 25.23 5.00 -3.97
CA ARG A 256 26.09 3.91 -3.48
C ARG A 256 27.56 4.33 -3.37
N ASP A 257 28.10 4.98 -4.39
CA ASP A 257 29.52 5.31 -4.48
C ASP A 257 29.91 6.47 -3.53
N GLN A 258 28.93 7.26 -3.09
CA GLN A 258 29.02 8.21 -1.97
C GLN A 258 28.81 7.55 -0.59
N GLY A 259 28.75 6.22 -0.51
CA GLY A 259 28.58 5.49 0.74
C GLY A 259 27.18 5.62 1.35
N TYR A 260 26.17 5.88 0.51
CA TYR A 260 24.76 6.07 0.89
C TYR A 260 24.51 7.24 1.84
N ALA A 261 25.30 8.30 1.72
CA ALA A 261 25.11 9.53 2.46
C ALA A 261 23.87 10.28 1.96
N ASP A 262 22.92 10.58 2.85
CA ASP A 262 21.76 11.40 2.54
C ASP A 262 22.15 12.89 2.38
N GLY A 263 21.51 13.58 1.44
CA GLY A 263 21.67 15.04 1.24
C GLY A 263 22.71 15.45 0.20
N GLU A 264 23.44 14.51 -0.40
CA GLU A 264 24.33 14.75 -1.53
C GLU A 264 23.64 14.24 -2.82
N GLY A 265 23.12 15.14 -3.67
CA GLY A 265 22.51 14.73 -4.93
C GLY A 265 21.64 15.79 -5.62
N ASP A 266 21.41 15.60 -6.92
CA ASP A 266 20.63 16.52 -7.78
C ASP A 266 19.12 16.18 -7.84
N PHE A 267 18.70 15.15 -7.11
CA PHE A 267 17.31 14.67 -7.02
C PHE A 267 16.88 14.59 -5.55
N ALA A 268 15.89 15.40 -5.18
CA ALA A 268 15.22 15.32 -3.89
C ALA A 268 13.79 15.85 -4.03
N VAL A 269 12.78 15.07 -3.62
CA VAL A 269 11.37 15.44 -3.75
C VAL A 269 10.60 15.13 -2.47
N GLU A 270 9.83 16.10 -1.97
CA GLU A 270 8.83 15.88 -0.93
C GLU A 270 7.55 15.35 -1.61
N ASP A 271 7.20 14.10 -1.36
CA ASP A 271 6.02 13.43 -1.95
C ASP A 271 4.84 13.37 -0.95
N PRO A 272 3.60 13.71 -1.36
CA PRO A 272 2.43 13.68 -0.49
C PRO A 272 2.12 12.29 0.07
N ALA A 273 2.15 11.23 -0.73
CA ALA A 273 1.83 9.87 -0.28
C ALA A 273 2.86 9.31 0.71
N PHE A 274 4.15 9.49 0.43
CA PHE A 274 5.24 9.05 1.30
C PHE A 274 5.10 9.67 2.68
N ASN A 275 4.84 10.98 2.73
CA ASN A 275 4.66 11.71 3.98
C ASN A 275 3.32 11.42 4.65
N ALA A 276 2.22 11.23 3.91
CA ALA A 276 0.96 10.79 4.49
C ALA A 276 1.09 9.41 5.17
N LEU A 277 1.80 8.47 4.54
CA LEU A 277 2.08 7.16 5.13
C LEU A 277 2.97 7.28 6.38
N LEU A 278 3.93 8.21 6.39
CA LEU A 278 4.76 8.50 7.57
C LEU A 278 3.90 9.01 8.73
N ILE A 279 3.01 9.96 8.45
CA ILE A 279 2.11 10.57 9.43
C ILE A 279 1.14 9.53 9.98
N ALA A 280 0.51 8.73 9.13
CA ALA A 280 -0.35 7.64 9.55
C ALA A 280 0.41 6.63 10.44
N SER A 281 1.65 6.32 10.09
CA SER A 281 2.51 5.48 10.92
C SER A 281 2.96 6.16 12.22
N GLU A 282 3.09 7.50 12.30
CA GLU A 282 3.33 8.20 13.57
C GLU A 282 2.12 8.11 14.50
N HIS A 283 0.89 8.20 13.97
CA HIS A 283 -0.32 7.91 14.75
C HIS A 283 -0.34 6.46 15.24
N ALA A 284 0.04 5.49 14.40
CA ALA A 284 0.15 4.09 14.81
C ALA A 284 1.22 3.89 15.89
N LEU A 285 2.38 4.56 15.78
CA LEU A 285 3.42 4.53 16.82
C LEU A 285 2.95 5.14 18.15
N ALA A 286 2.09 6.16 18.12
CA ALA A 286 1.47 6.70 19.33
C ALA A 286 0.64 5.62 20.05
N ARG A 287 -0.20 4.88 19.30
CA ARG A 287 -1.02 3.79 19.84
C ARG A 287 -0.18 2.61 20.34
N ILE A 288 0.86 2.24 19.60
CA ILE A 288 1.81 1.19 20.04
C ILE A 288 2.49 1.60 21.34
N ALA A 289 2.90 2.87 21.49
CA ALA A 289 3.51 3.34 22.73
C ALA A 289 2.54 3.20 23.91
N GLU A 290 1.27 3.58 23.72
CA GLU A 290 0.22 3.47 24.74
C GLU A 290 -0.05 2.02 25.13
N GLU A 291 -0.14 1.10 24.16
CA GLU A 291 -0.28 -0.35 24.41
C GLU A 291 0.92 -0.93 25.18
N LEU A 292 2.10 -0.33 25.04
CA LEU A 292 3.30 -0.69 25.81
C LEU A 292 3.41 0.02 27.17
N GLY A 293 2.40 0.81 27.56
CA GLY A 293 2.38 1.56 28.82
C GLY A 293 3.24 2.82 28.81
N ALA A 294 3.64 3.32 27.64
CA ALA A 294 4.38 4.57 27.47
C ALA A 294 3.47 5.70 26.92
N PRO A 295 3.77 6.99 27.17
CA PRO A 295 2.95 8.08 26.64
C PRO A 295 3.02 8.20 25.11
N GLY A 296 1.87 8.13 24.42
CA GLY A 296 1.76 8.34 22.96
C GLY A 296 1.67 9.82 22.53
N ALA A 297 1.37 10.73 23.46
CA ALA A 297 1.04 12.13 23.16
C ALA A 297 2.09 12.88 22.31
N ALA A 298 3.40 12.64 22.53
CA ALA A 298 4.45 13.29 21.75
C ALA A 298 4.49 12.83 20.28
N ARG A 299 4.20 11.55 20.03
CA ARG A 299 4.08 10.97 18.67
C ARG A 299 2.82 11.50 17.99
N HIS A 300 1.69 11.51 18.70
CA HIS A 300 0.44 12.07 18.20
C HIS A 300 0.60 13.55 17.82
N ALA A 301 1.13 14.38 18.72
CA ALA A 301 1.37 15.80 18.44
C ALA A 301 2.37 16.03 17.29
N ARG A 302 3.31 15.11 17.06
CA ARG A 302 4.19 15.15 15.89
C ARG A 302 3.41 14.88 14.61
N ALA A 303 2.57 13.85 14.59
CA ALA A 303 1.73 13.54 13.43
C ALA A 303 0.86 14.75 13.04
N GLU A 304 0.21 15.41 14.00
CA GLU A 304 -0.57 16.62 13.76
C GLU A 304 0.26 17.77 13.16
N ARG A 305 1.48 18.00 13.69
CA ARG A 305 2.39 19.03 13.12
C ARG A 305 2.81 18.69 11.69
N LEU A 306 3.11 17.42 11.42
CA LEU A 306 3.49 16.98 10.08
C LEU A 306 2.32 17.09 9.10
N THR A 307 1.08 16.81 9.52
CA THR A 307 -0.13 17.07 8.72
C THR A 307 -0.24 18.55 8.38
N ALA A 308 -0.04 19.44 9.36
CA ALA A 308 -0.06 20.89 9.12
C ALA A 308 1.02 21.31 8.12
N THR A 309 2.26 20.82 8.27
CA THR A 309 3.35 21.09 7.32
C THR A 309 3.04 20.56 5.91
N LEU A 310 2.45 19.35 5.81
CA LEU A 310 2.05 18.75 4.54
C LEU A 310 1.05 19.64 3.81
N VAL A 311 0.04 20.14 4.52
CA VAL A 311 -0.95 21.09 3.99
C VAL A 311 -0.28 22.40 3.60
N GLU A 312 0.56 22.98 4.46
CA GLU A 312 1.22 24.24 4.18
C GLU A 312 2.08 24.21 2.91
N ARG A 313 2.83 23.11 2.70
CA ARG A 313 3.84 23.04 1.65
C ARG A 313 3.34 22.44 0.34
N LEU A 314 2.43 21.47 0.41
CA LEU A 314 2.11 20.62 -0.74
C LEU A 314 0.67 20.78 -1.24
N TRP A 315 -0.23 21.44 -0.49
CA TRP A 315 -1.61 21.65 -0.91
C TRP A 315 -1.73 22.81 -1.91
N ASP A 316 -2.36 22.56 -3.05
CA ASP A 316 -2.81 23.63 -3.95
C ASP A 316 -4.34 23.79 -3.84
N PRO A 317 -4.84 24.92 -3.29
CA PRO A 317 -6.28 25.14 -3.13
C PRO A 317 -7.01 25.39 -4.46
N ALA A 318 -6.32 25.85 -5.51
CA ALA A 318 -6.94 26.09 -6.82
C ALA A 318 -7.18 24.77 -7.56
N GLU A 319 -6.26 23.82 -7.44
CA GLU A 319 -6.38 22.49 -8.02
C GLU A 319 -7.15 21.52 -7.12
N GLY A 320 -7.25 21.80 -5.82
CA GLY A 320 -7.95 20.95 -4.86
C GLY A 320 -7.26 19.60 -4.67
N MET A 321 -5.93 19.57 -4.72
CA MET A 321 -5.11 18.38 -4.47
C MET A 321 -3.70 18.75 -3.99
N PHE A 322 -2.98 17.76 -3.46
CA PHE A 322 -1.59 17.91 -3.09
C PHE A 322 -0.67 17.63 -4.28
N PHE A 323 0.47 18.32 -4.35
CA PHE A 323 1.52 18.12 -5.35
C PHE A 323 2.84 17.77 -4.70
N CYS A 324 3.67 17.02 -5.42
CA CYS A 324 5.05 16.82 -5.01
C CYS A 324 5.82 18.13 -5.11
N ARG A 325 6.78 18.35 -4.22
CA ARG A 325 7.66 19.53 -4.25
C ARG A 325 9.09 19.10 -4.56
N ASP A 326 9.65 19.63 -5.65
CA ASP A 326 11.06 19.46 -5.98
C ASP A 326 11.89 20.33 -5.02
N VAL A 327 12.64 19.69 -4.13
CA VAL A 327 13.43 20.37 -3.10
C VAL A 327 14.56 21.17 -3.73
N THR A 328 15.09 20.72 -4.86
CA THR A 328 16.20 21.38 -5.57
C THR A 328 15.77 22.72 -6.17
N THR A 329 14.51 22.82 -6.61
CA THR A 329 13.97 24.05 -7.23
C THR A 329 13.06 24.85 -6.31
N ASP A 330 12.72 24.32 -5.13
CA ASP A 330 11.75 24.90 -4.19
C ASP A 330 10.38 25.17 -4.86
N ALA A 331 9.94 24.26 -5.72
CA ALA A 331 8.71 24.43 -6.48
C ALA A 331 7.83 23.17 -6.45
N LEU A 332 6.51 23.39 -6.46
CA LEU A 332 5.55 22.32 -6.71
C LEU A 332 5.73 21.82 -8.15
N ILE A 333 5.72 20.50 -8.30
CA ILE A 333 5.75 19.80 -9.58
C ILE A 333 4.30 19.72 -10.07
N PRO A 334 3.95 20.35 -11.21
CA PRO A 334 2.56 20.49 -11.66
C PRO A 334 1.99 19.21 -12.30
N GLU A 335 2.33 18.04 -11.75
CA GLU A 335 1.93 16.71 -12.21
C GLU A 335 0.89 16.13 -11.26
N ARG A 336 -0.27 15.74 -11.82
CA ARG A 336 -1.43 15.31 -11.02
C ARG A 336 -1.43 13.78 -10.89
N SER A 337 -0.75 13.29 -9.87
CA SER A 337 -0.72 11.86 -9.53
C SER A 337 -1.68 11.52 -8.40
N VAL A 338 -2.09 10.25 -8.32
CA VAL A 338 -2.82 9.68 -7.18
C VAL A 338 -2.13 9.93 -5.84
N SER A 339 -0.80 10.12 -5.83
CA SER A 339 -0.05 10.50 -4.63
C SER A 339 -0.67 11.72 -3.94
N GLY A 340 -1.13 12.71 -4.73
CA GLY A 340 -1.77 13.93 -4.25
C GLY A 340 -3.13 13.75 -3.59
N LEU A 341 -3.74 12.57 -3.72
CA LEU A 341 -5.03 12.20 -3.12
C LEU A 341 -4.87 11.36 -1.85
N LEU A 342 -3.72 10.68 -1.69
CA LEU A 342 -3.45 9.80 -0.55
C LEU A 342 -3.39 10.48 0.82
N PRO A 343 -3.21 11.82 0.96
CA PRO A 343 -3.44 12.50 2.23
C PRO A 343 -4.84 12.33 2.81
N LEU A 344 -5.86 11.89 2.05
CA LEU A 344 -7.17 11.45 2.59
C LEU A 344 -7.06 10.40 3.71
N LEU A 345 -5.94 9.68 3.80
CA LEU A 345 -5.61 8.77 4.89
C LEU A 345 -5.49 9.45 6.26
N LEU A 346 -5.32 10.77 6.31
CA LEU A 346 -4.90 11.49 7.50
C LEU A 346 -6.09 12.04 8.32
N PRO A 347 -6.25 11.63 9.59
CA PRO A 347 -7.37 12.08 10.41
C PRO A 347 -7.33 13.58 10.74
N GLY A 348 -6.15 14.20 10.67
CA GLY A 348 -5.96 15.63 10.96
C GLY A 348 -6.31 16.57 9.80
N LEU A 349 -6.75 16.08 8.63
CA LEU A 349 -7.20 16.96 7.56
C LEU A 349 -8.47 17.72 7.94
N SER A 350 -8.51 19.00 7.57
CA SER A 350 -9.75 19.78 7.67
C SER A 350 -10.83 19.19 6.76
N ARG A 351 -12.10 19.35 7.17
CA ARG A 351 -13.25 18.91 6.37
C ARG A 351 -13.22 19.51 4.96
N ASP A 352 -12.83 20.77 4.81
CA ASP A 352 -12.80 21.46 3.52
C ASP A 352 -11.76 20.85 2.57
N ILE A 353 -10.56 20.51 3.07
CA ILE A 353 -9.53 19.83 2.27
C ILE A 353 -9.99 18.41 1.90
N ALA A 354 -10.52 17.65 2.86
CA ALA A 354 -11.03 16.30 2.59
C ALA A 354 -12.15 16.32 1.54
N THR A 355 -13.12 17.24 1.66
CA THR A 355 -14.19 17.42 0.66
C THR A 355 -13.64 17.85 -0.70
N ALA A 356 -12.62 18.71 -0.75
CA ALA A 356 -11.97 19.08 -2.01
C ALA A 356 -11.27 17.89 -2.68
N LEU A 357 -10.53 17.07 -1.92
CA LEU A 357 -9.91 15.85 -2.42
C LEU A 357 -10.93 14.84 -2.95
N VAL A 358 -12.03 14.62 -2.22
CA VAL A 358 -13.13 13.74 -2.67
C VAL A 358 -13.74 14.24 -3.96
N ARG A 359 -13.96 15.55 -4.08
CA ARG A 359 -14.43 16.17 -5.33
C ARG A 359 -13.42 15.97 -6.47
N THR A 360 -12.12 16.09 -6.22
CA THR A 360 -11.08 15.86 -7.23
C THR A 360 -11.04 14.39 -7.66
N LEU A 361 -11.15 13.45 -6.71
CA LEU A 361 -11.16 12.00 -6.94
C LEU A 361 -12.33 11.57 -7.85
N HIS A 362 -13.52 12.13 -7.64
CA HIS A 362 -14.70 11.87 -8.48
C HIS A 362 -14.78 12.79 -9.71
N GLY A 363 -13.90 13.79 -9.82
CA GLY A 363 -13.89 14.75 -10.92
C GLY A 363 -13.29 14.17 -12.20
N PRO A 364 -13.33 14.93 -13.32
CA PRO A 364 -12.93 14.44 -14.65
C PRO A 364 -11.47 14.01 -14.78
N ARG A 365 -10.61 14.39 -13.82
CA ARG A 365 -9.19 14.02 -13.80
C ARG A 365 -8.92 12.60 -13.31
N PHE A 366 -9.81 12.04 -12.48
CA PHE A 366 -9.64 10.70 -11.91
C PHE A 366 -10.86 9.81 -12.15
N GLY A 367 -12.05 10.39 -12.17
CA GLY A 367 -13.26 9.78 -12.71
C GLY A 367 -13.81 8.61 -11.90
N LEU A 368 -13.41 8.48 -10.63
CA LEU A 368 -13.75 7.31 -9.83
C LEU A 368 -15.27 7.16 -9.69
N GLY A 369 -15.80 6.00 -10.08
CA GLY A 369 -17.23 5.69 -9.99
C GLY A 369 -18.09 6.29 -11.11
N ASP A 370 -17.46 6.89 -12.13
CA ASP A 370 -18.11 7.36 -13.35
C ASP A 370 -17.37 6.81 -14.58
N THR A 371 -16.23 7.40 -14.92
CA THR A 371 -15.45 6.98 -16.10
C THR A 371 -14.47 5.86 -15.79
N THR A 372 -14.01 5.72 -14.55
CA THR A 372 -13.05 4.69 -14.12
C THR A 372 -13.64 3.81 -13.03
N ARG A 373 -13.28 2.51 -13.06
CA ARG A 373 -13.64 1.54 -12.03
C ARG A 373 -12.86 1.77 -10.75
N LEU A 374 -11.56 2.03 -10.91
CA LEU A 374 -10.61 2.31 -9.85
C LEU A 374 -9.89 3.62 -10.19
N ALA A 375 -9.46 4.36 -9.16
CA ALA A 375 -8.73 5.60 -9.37
C ALA A 375 -7.41 5.33 -10.11
N PRO A 376 -7.15 6.02 -11.23
CA PRO A 376 -5.90 5.88 -11.99
C PRO A 376 -4.72 6.43 -11.20
N SER A 377 -3.51 5.96 -11.51
CA SER A 377 -2.26 6.46 -10.90
C SER A 377 -1.92 7.91 -11.30
N TYR A 378 -2.49 8.39 -12.41
CA TYR A 378 -2.22 9.68 -13.01
C TYR A 378 -3.49 10.28 -13.65
N ASP A 379 -3.52 11.61 -13.79
CA ASP A 379 -4.64 12.37 -14.37
C ASP A 379 -5.00 11.88 -15.78
N LEU A 380 -6.26 11.48 -15.96
CA LEU A 380 -6.86 11.02 -17.23
C LEU A 380 -6.76 12.06 -18.35
N THR A 381 -6.62 13.33 -18.01
CA THR A 381 -6.54 14.46 -18.93
C THR A 381 -5.10 14.93 -19.17
N GLY A 382 -4.12 14.34 -18.49
CA GLY A 382 -2.71 14.68 -18.63
C GLY A 382 -2.09 14.10 -19.91
N GLU A 383 -1.16 14.84 -20.53
CA GLU A 383 -0.50 14.42 -21.78
C GLU A 383 0.29 13.10 -21.62
N ALA A 384 0.84 12.86 -20.43
CA ALA A 384 1.59 11.65 -20.12
C ALA A 384 0.72 10.43 -19.77
N PHE A 385 -0.61 10.55 -19.82
CA PHE A 385 -1.52 9.47 -19.49
C PHE A 385 -1.40 8.31 -20.50
N ASP A 386 -1.16 7.12 -19.98
CA ASP A 386 -1.13 5.87 -20.73
C ASP A 386 -1.78 4.79 -19.85
N PRO A 387 -2.90 4.18 -20.27
CA PRO A 387 -3.69 3.28 -19.41
C PRO A 387 -2.98 1.95 -19.09
N HIS A 388 -1.88 1.61 -19.78
CA HIS A 388 -1.16 0.35 -19.58
C HIS A 388 0.25 0.54 -19.01
N ARG A 389 0.81 1.75 -19.10
CA ARG A 389 2.20 2.02 -18.71
C ARG A 389 2.39 2.33 -17.22
N TYR A 390 2.42 1.28 -16.40
CA TYR A 390 2.90 1.28 -15.02
C TYR A 390 2.28 2.38 -14.13
N TRP A 391 3.01 3.43 -13.71
CA TRP A 391 2.49 4.53 -12.88
C TRP A 391 2.09 5.79 -13.67
N ARG A 392 1.86 5.66 -14.98
CA ARG A 392 1.43 6.75 -15.87
C ARG A 392 -0.06 6.72 -16.23
N GLY A 393 -0.87 5.95 -15.54
CA GLY A 393 -2.28 5.84 -15.86
C GLY A 393 -2.98 4.65 -15.23
N PRO A 394 -2.42 3.42 -15.23
CA PRO A 394 -3.08 2.26 -14.64
C PRO A 394 -3.57 2.51 -13.21
N ALA A 395 -4.64 1.83 -12.83
CA ALA A 395 -5.12 1.82 -11.45
C ALA A 395 -4.44 0.70 -10.65
N TRP A 396 -4.09 1.01 -9.40
CA TRP A 396 -3.32 0.14 -8.52
C TRP A 396 -4.12 -0.21 -7.26
N PHE A 397 -4.09 -1.48 -6.84
CA PHE A 397 -4.91 -1.96 -5.73
C PHE A 397 -4.50 -1.37 -4.37
N ASN A 398 -3.21 -1.16 -4.14
CA ASN A 398 -2.70 -0.58 -2.91
C ASN A 398 -3.10 0.89 -2.72
N THR A 399 -3.00 1.72 -3.76
CA THR A 399 -3.42 3.12 -3.70
C THR A 399 -4.93 3.26 -3.56
N ASN A 400 -5.71 2.43 -4.27
CA ASN A 400 -7.15 2.41 -4.14
C ASN A 400 -7.62 1.88 -2.77
N TRP A 401 -6.91 0.91 -2.18
CA TRP A 401 -7.16 0.49 -0.79
C TRP A 401 -6.89 1.63 0.21
N LEU A 402 -5.83 2.43 -0.01
CA LEU A 402 -5.56 3.62 0.82
C LEU A 402 -6.64 4.69 0.65
N LEU A 403 -7.12 4.93 -0.57
CA LEU A 403 -8.22 5.86 -0.85
C LEU A 403 -9.53 5.39 -0.21
N GLU A 404 -9.86 4.10 -0.28
CA GLU A 404 -11.03 3.51 0.39
C GLU A 404 -11.01 3.80 1.89
N ARG A 405 -9.87 3.59 2.54
CA ARG A 405 -9.70 3.90 3.97
C ARG A 405 -9.84 5.39 4.27
N GLY A 406 -9.29 6.25 3.41
CA GLY A 406 -9.41 7.70 3.56
C GLY A 406 -10.85 8.18 3.41
N LEU A 407 -11.57 7.69 2.41
CA LEU A 407 -13.00 7.94 2.23
C LEU A 407 -13.80 7.52 3.48
N ARG A 408 -13.55 6.30 3.98
CA ARG A 408 -14.21 5.78 5.18
C ARG A 408 -13.88 6.62 6.41
N LEU A 409 -12.62 7.00 6.59
CA LEU A 409 -12.16 7.84 7.69
C LEU A 409 -12.88 9.20 7.74
N HIS A 410 -13.13 9.79 6.58
CA HIS A 410 -13.81 11.09 6.47
C HIS A 410 -15.34 10.98 6.32
N GLY A 411 -15.92 9.79 6.49
CA GLY A 411 -17.37 9.57 6.52
C GLY A 411 -18.02 9.44 5.14
N GLU A 412 -17.24 9.36 4.06
CA GLU A 412 -17.70 9.11 2.69
C GLU A 412 -18.01 7.62 2.47
N LEU A 413 -18.91 7.06 3.29
CA LEU A 413 -19.17 5.63 3.37
C LEU A 413 -19.72 5.04 2.07
N GLY A 414 -20.61 5.77 1.38
CA GLY A 414 -21.17 5.34 0.09
C GLY A 414 -20.09 5.16 -0.98
N PRO A 415 -19.28 6.21 -1.27
CA PRO A 415 -18.12 6.09 -2.14
C PRO A 415 -17.11 5.02 -1.70
N ALA A 416 -16.82 4.89 -0.40
CA ALA A 416 -15.91 3.87 0.12
C ALA A 416 -16.43 2.44 -0.14
N ASP A 417 -17.73 2.19 0.10
CA ASP A 417 -18.34 0.88 -0.14
C ASP A 417 -18.38 0.53 -1.63
N ALA A 418 -18.61 1.51 -2.51
CA ALA A 418 -18.54 1.34 -3.96
C ALA A 418 -17.11 1.01 -4.43
N LEU A 419 -16.11 1.78 -3.99
CA LEU A 419 -14.70 1.51 -4.32
C LEU A 419 -14.24 0.14 -3.80
N ARG A 420 -14.67 -0.25 -2.59
CA ARG A 420 -14.42 -1.59 -2.05
C ARG A 420 -15.00 -2.68 -2.94
N ALA A 421 -16.24 -2.52 -3.42
CA ALA A 421 -16.87 -3.50 -4.31
C ALA A 421 -16.10 -3.63 -5.64
N GLU A 422 -15.74 -2.52 -6.27
CA GLU A 422 -14.94 -2.50 -7.50
C GLU A 422 -13.55 -3.11 -7.30
N LEU A 423 -12.89 -2.84 -6.17
CA LEU A 423 -11.60 -3.45 -5.82
C LEU A 423 -11.69 -4.97 -5.75
N LEU A 424 -12.73 -5.50 -5.09
CA LEU A 424 -12.93 -6.95 -4.94
C LEU A 424 -13.28 -7.63 -6.28
N ASP A 425 -14.19 -7.03 -7.05
CA ASP A 425 -14.57 -7.52 -8.39
C ASP A 425 -13.35 -7.56 -9.31
N THR A 426 -12.64 -6.43 -9.41
CA THR A 426 -11.47 -6.27 -10.28
C THR A 426 -10.32 -7.18 -9.86
N ALA A 427 -10.08 -7.38 -8.56
CA ALA A 427 -9.04 -8.30 -8.08
C ALA A 427 -9.33 -9.76 -8.49
N GLY A 428 -10.59 -10.19 -8.38
CA GLY A 428 -11.02 -11.52 -8.81
C GLY A 428 -10.94 -11.70 -10.32
N ALA A 429 -11.49 -10.76 -11.08
CA ALA A 429 -11.56 -10.81 -12.54
C ALA A 429 -10.17 -10.76 -13.21
N SER A 430 -9.24 -9.99 -12.63
CA SER A 430 -7.86 -9.85 -13.14
C SER A 430 -6.92 -10.98 -12.72
N GLY A 431 -7.35 -11.92 -11.86
CA GLY A 431 -6.45 -12.94 -11.30
C GLY A 431 -5.38 -12.35 -10.38
N PHE A 432 -5.75 -11.35 -9.58
CA PHE A 432 -4.89 -10.61 -8.66
C PHE A 432 -3.71 -9.93 -9.37
N ALA A 433 -4.00 -9.14 -10.41
CA ALA A 433 -2.96 -8.40 -11.14
C ALA A 433 -2.23 -7.36 -10.26
N GLU A 434 -1.05 -6.95 -10.69
CA GLU A 434 -0.25 -5.89 -10.07
C GLU A 434 -0.99 -4.53 -10.18
N TYR A 435 -1.47 -4.24 -11.39
CA TYR A 435 -2.28 -3.07 -11.75
C TYR A 435 -3.23 -3.42 -12.90
N VAL A 436 -4.16 -2.53 -13.19
CA VAL A 436 -5.18 -2.72 -14.25
C VAL A 436 -5.39 -1.45 -15.07
N ASP A 437 -5.88 -1.60 -16.29
CA ASP A 437 -6.47 -0.47 -17.03
C ASP A 437 -7.61 0.15 -16.17
N PRO A 438 -7.60 1.47 -15.93
CA PRO A 438 -8.54 2.11 -15.00
C PRO A 438 -9.98 2.17 -15.53
N TYR A 439 -10.18 2.08 -16.85
CA TYR A 439 -11.48 2.09 -17.50
C TYR A 439 -12.08 0.68 -17.58
N THR A 440 -11.29 -0.29 -18.03
CA THR A 440 -11.78 -1.62 -18.40
C THR A 440 -11.60 -2.65 -17.29
N GLY A 441 -10.62 -2.44 -16.40
CA GLY A 441 -10.18 -3.44 -15.41
C GLY A 441 -9.32 -4.57 -16.02
N GLU A 442 -8.85 -4.41 -17.27
CA GLU A 442 -7.95 -5.37 -17.91
C GLU A 442 -6.65 -5.50 -17.11
N ALA A 443 -6.21 -6.73 -16.90
CA ALA A 443 -5.03 -7.05 -16.10
C ALA A 443 -3.74 -6.61 -16.78
N CYS A 444 -2.88 -5.90 -16.05
CA CYS A 444 -1.56 -5.48 -16.51
C CYS A 444 -0.47 -5.87 -15.47
N GLY A 445 0.78 -5.93 -15.93
CA GLY A 445 1.91 -6.32 -15.07
C GLY A 445 1.86 -7.79 -14.64
N ALA A 446 2.36 -8.09 -13.44
CA ALA A 446 2.39 -9.46 -12.92
C ALA A 446 1.02 -9.91 -12.39
N LEU A 447 0.61 -11.15 -12.73
CA LEU A 447 -0.56 -11.82 -12.13
C LEU A 447 -0.20 -12.54 -10.83
N GLY A 448 -1.21 -12.84 -10.00
CA GLY A 448 -0.97 -13.48 -8.71
C GLY A 448 -0.10 -12.62 -7.79
N PHE A 449 -0.35 -11.32 -7.77
CA PHE A 449 0.44 -10.33 -7.06
C PHE A 449 0.08 -10.28 -5.57
N SER A 450 1.10 -10.30 -4.71
CA SER A 450 0.90 -10.51 -3.27
C SER A 450 0.13 -9.41 -2.56
N TRP A 451 0.38 -8.12 -2.82
CA TRP A 451 -0.45 -7.10 -2.17
C TRP A 451 -1.90 -7.18 -2.65
N THR A 452 -2.15 -7.62 -3.89
CA THR A 452 -3.51 -7.56 -4.45
C THR A 452 -4.35 -8.61 -3.75
N ALA A 453 -3.79 -9.81 -3.61
CA ALA A 453 -4.35 -10.85 -2.77
C ALA A 453 -4.48 -10.42 -1.29
N ALA A 454 -3.44 -9.81 -0.71
CA ALA A 454 -3.46 -9.41 0.70
C ALA A 454 -4.54 -8.36 1.00
N LEU A 455 -4.68 -7.34 0.17
CA LEU A 455 -5.65 -6.28 0.36
C LEU A 455 -7.07 -6.74 0.03
N THR A 456 -7.22 -7.70 -0.89
CA THR A 456 -8.49 -8.41 -1.10
C THR A 456 -8.93 -9.12 0.17
N LEU A 457 -8.03 -9.85 0.84
CA LEU A 457 -8.34 -10.49 2.12
C LEU A 457 -8.72 -9.46 3.19
N ASP A 458 -8.01 -8.33 3.26
CA ASP A 458 -8.34 -7.29 4.23
C ASP A 458 -9.75 -6.73 4.02
N LEU A 459 -10.10 -6.36 2.79
CA LEU A 459 -11.42 -5.81 2.44
C LEU A 459 -12.56 -6.82 2.65
N LEU A 460 -12.32 -8.11 2.44
CA LEU A 460 -13.30 -9.16 2.72
C LEU A 460 -13.63 -9.26 4.22
N HIS A 461 -12.64 -9.08 5.10
CA HIS A 461 -12.84 -9.19 6.55
C HIS A 461 -13.35 -7.93 7.23
N GLN A 462 -13.26 -6.75 6.59
CA GLN A 462 -13.83 -5.51 7.13
C GLN A 462 -15.36 -5.57 7.32
N GLN A 463 -16.08 -6.41 6.56
CA GLN A 463 -17.53 -6.62 6.74
C GLN A 463 -17.93 -7.14 8.12
N GLY A 464 -17.04 -7.84 8.83
CA GLY A 464 -17.33 -8.41 10.15
C GLY A 464 -17.31 -7.38 11.29
N GLN A 465 -16.58 -6.27 11.15
CA GLN A 465 -16.41 -5.28 12.20
C GLN A 465 -17.50 -4.19 12.16
N ASP A 466 -17.90 -3.74 10.97
CA ASP A 466 -18.95 -2.71 10.81
C ASP A 466 -20.35 -3.23 11.23
N LEU A 467 -20.62 -4.53 11.09
CA LEU A 467 -21.86 -5.15 11.58
C LEU A 467 -21.93 -5.26 13.10
N HIS A 468 -20.78 -5.34 13.79
CA HIS A 468 -20.72 -5.35 15.24
C HIS A 468 -20.94 -3.96 15.85
N VAL A 469 -20.40 -2.91 15.22
CA VAL A 469 -20.62 -1.51 15.61
C VAL A 469 -22.09 -1.10 15.39
N ARG A 470 -22.71 -1.50 14.25
CA ARG A 470 -24.14 -1.24 14.01
C ARG A 470 -25.08 -1.98 14.97
N ARG A 471 -24.66 -3.13 15.53
CA ARG A 471 -25.45 -3.87 16.54
C ARG A 471 -25.30 -3.32 17.94
N SER A 472 -24.15 -2.71 18.29
CA SER A 472 -23.98 -2.05 19.60
C SER A 472 -24.78 -0.74 19.71
N ASP A 473 -24.98 -0.02 18.61
CA ASP A 473 -25.73 1.25 18.60
C ASP A 473 -27.26 1.11 18.60
N GLN A 474 -27.79 -0.09 18.32
CA GLN A 474 -29.24 -0.35 18.39
C GLN A 474 -29.71 -1.01 19.70
N GLY A 475 -28.78 -1.30 20.63
CA GLY A 475 -29.08 -1.98 21.90
C GLY A 475 -29.32 -1.06 23.10
N GLY A 476 -29.20 0.26 22.94
CA GLY A 476 -29.15 1.23 24.02
C GLY A 476 -30.36 2.17 24.11
N ASP A 477 -31.58 1.67 23.98
CA ASP A 477 -32.77 2.42 24.41
C ASP A 477 -33.93 1.46 24.71
N ARG A 478 -33.95 0.97 25.96
CA ARG A 478 -35.12 0.47 26.71
C ARG A 478 -34.67 -0.08 28.07
N ALA A 479 -34.72 0.77 29.08
CA ALA A 479 -35.13 0.43 30.44
C ALA A 479 -35.54 1.71 31.18
#